data_AF-A0A938NE07-F1
#
_entry.id   AF-A0A938NE07-F1
#
_cell.length_a   1.000
_cell.length_b   1.000
_cell.length_c   1.000
_cell.angle_alpha   90.00
_cell.angle_beta   90.00
_cell.angle_gamma   90.00
#
_symmetry.space_group_name_H-M   'P 1'
#
loop_
_entity.id
_entity.type
_entity.pdbx_description
1 polymer ?
#
loop_
_entity_poly.entity_id
_entity_poly.type
_entity_poly.pdbx_seq_one_letter_code
_entity_poly.pdbx_strand_id
1 'polypeptide(L)'
;MNLDRARQLLMAKLDGELEASEAAELEAALASDPSLRRELLRLEALGHELDRYRLKDPADEVLEALARSVIARTGLHLGWFLAGGGALLLFAAAVVAVLRDPALPLVFRGSAGGLLLGLSLLFAVKVRERWLERQHDPYRYVTR
;
A
#
# COMPACT_ATOMS: atom_id res chain seq x y z
N MET A 1 34.12 -25.89 0.22
CA MET A 1 33.81 -24.46 0.48
C MET A 1 34.55 -24.02 1.74
N ASN A 2 34.95 -22.75 1.86
CA ASN A 2 35.56 -22.22 3.09
C ASN A 2 34.50 -22.09 4.19
N LEU A 3 34.84 -22.42 5.44
CA LEU A 3 33.94 -22.37 6.60
C LEU A 3 33.34 -20.98 6.82
N ASP A 4 34.11 -19.92 6.55
CA ASP A 4 33.65 -18.54 6.70
C ASP A 4 32.56 -18.18 5.70
N ARG A 5 32.69 -18.64 4.44
CA ARG A 5 31.65 -18.46 3.41
C ARG A 5 30.39 -19.25 3.74
N ALA A 6 30.56 -20.48 4.24
CA ALA A 6 29.45 -21.30 4.69
C ALA A 6 28.62 -20.59 5.76
N ARG A 7 29.29 -19.97 6.75
CA ARG A 7 28.64 -19.20 7.82
C ARG A 7 27.96 -17.93 7.33
N GLN A 8 28.57 -17.20 6.39
CA GLN A 8 27.93 -16.02 5.78
C GLN A 8 26.61 -16.39 5.10
N LEU A 9 26.63 -17.45 4.29
CA LEU A 9 25.42 -17.95 3.62
C LEU A 9 24.36 -18.41 4.65
N LEU A 10 24.80 -18.99 5.76
CA LEU A 10 23.93 -19.44 6.84
C LEU A 10 23.20 -18.27 7.52
N MET A 11 23.89 -17.14 7.74
CA MET A 11 23.28 -15.92 8.28
C MET A 11 22.34 -15.27 7.26
N ALA A 12 22.76 -15.16 5.99
CA ALA A 12 21.89 -14.66 4.92
C ALA A 12 20.61 -15.51 4.78
N LYS A 13 20.66 -16.80 5.12
CA LYS A 13 19.48 -17.70 5.10
C LYS A 13 18.51 -17.33 6.20
N LEU A 14 19.02 -17.05 7.39
CA LEU A 14 18.22 -16.61 8.53
C LEU A 14 17.53 -15.27 8.25
N ASP A 15 18.23 -14.35 7.57
CA ASP A 15 17.72 -13.02 7.25
C ASP A 15 16.82 -12.99 5.99
N GLY A 16 16.76 -14.10 5.24
CA GLY A 16 15.96 -14.21 4.02
C GLY A 16 16.55 -13.48 2.81
N GLU A 17 17.84 -13.13 2.85
CA GLU A 17 18.55 -12.34 1.83
C GLU A 17 19.26 -13.22 0.77
N LEU A 18 18.88 -14.50 0.69
CA LEU A 18 19.64 -15.49 -0.05
C LEU A 18 19.21 -15.56 -1.52
N GLU A 19 20.15 -15.35 -2.43
CA GLU A 19 19.90 -15.50 -3.87
C GLU A 19 19.80 -16.98 -4.30
N ALA A 20 19.15 -17.26 -5.43
CA ALA A 20 18.92 -18.63 -5.89
C ALA A 20 20.23 -19.41 -6.16
N SER A 21 21.29 -18.73 -6.61
CA SER A 21 22.64 -19.28 -6.82
C SER A 21 23.31 -19.64 -5.49
N GLU A 22 23.16 -18.77 -4.49
CA GLU A 22 23.71 -18.93 -3.15
C GLU A 22 22.98 -20.03 -2.36
N ALA A 23 21.69 -20.24 -2.65
CA ALA A 23 20.89 -21.28 -2.01
C ALA A 23 21.39 -22.68 -2.39
N ALA A 24 21.70 -22.88 -3.67
CA ALA A 24 22.31 -24.11 -4.13
C ALA A 24 23.71 -24.35 -3.52
N GLU A 25 24.48 -23.28 -3.33
CA GLU A 25 25.81 -23.33 -2.70
C GLU A 25 25.71 -23.74 -1.22
N LEU A 26 24.75 -23.18 -0.48
CA LEU A 26 24.50 -23.51 0.92
C LEU A 26 23.97 -24.93 1.10
N GLU A 27 23.05 -25.39 0.25
CA GLU A 27 22.54 -26.77 0.30
C GLU A 27 23.65 -27.80 0.06
N ALA A 28 24.56 -27.53 -0.89
CA ALA A 28 25.75 -28.37 -1.10
C ALA A 28 26.66 -28.41 0.14
N ALA A 29 26.80 -27.27 0.83
CA ALA A 29 27.54 -27.17 2.09
C ALA A 29 26.92 -28.02 3.20
N LEU A 30 25.61 -27.89 3.39
CA LEU A 30 24.83 -28.60 4.40
C LEU A 30 24.83 -30.11 4.17
N ALA A 31 24.87 -30.54 2.91
CA ALA A 31 25.03 -31.95 2.54
C ALA A 31 26.44 -32.48 2.84
N SER A 32 27.46 -31.63 2.71
CA SER A 32 28.86 -32.03 2.92
C SER A 32 29.31 -32.03 4.39
N ASP A 33 28.71 -31.20 5.26
CA ASP A 33 29.10 -31.06 6.66
C ASP A 33 27.90 -31.08 7.63
N PRO A 34 27.71 -32.18 8.39
CA PRO A 34 26.68 -32.29 9.42
C PRO A 34 26.79 -31.26 10.56
N SER A 35 27.94 -30.62 10.76
CA SER A 35 28.14 -29.60 11.79
C SER A 35 27.37 -28.31 11.47
N LEU A 36 27.41 -27.87 10.20
CA LEU A 36 26.68 -26.70 9.70
C LEU A 36 25.17 -26.88 9.83
N ARG A 37 24.67 -28.09 9.57
CA ARG A 37 23.24 -28.40 9.75
C ARG A 37 22.79 -28.27 11.21
N ARG A 38 23.64 -28.69 12.15
CA ARG A 38 23.37 -28.52 13.60
C ARG A 38 23.49 -27.07 14.05
N GLU A 39 24.30 -26.26 13.38
CA GLU A 39 24.41 -24.82 13.63
C GLU A 39 23.13 -24.10 13.14
N LEU A 40 22.68 -24.38 11.92
CA LEU A 40 21.43 -23.86 11.36
C LEU A 40 20.22 -24.15 12.25
N LEU A 41 20.03 -25.42 12.64
CA LEU A 41 18.92 -25.81 13.51
C LEU A 41 18.94 -25.09 14.87
N ARG A 42 20.14 -24.82 15.43
CA ARG A 42 20.27 -24.08 16.68
C ARG A 42 19.91 -22.61 16.52
N LEU A 43 20.32 -21.99 15.41
CA LEU A 43 20.02 -20.59 15.11
C LEU A 43 18.53 -20.39 14.81
N GLU A 44 17.91 -21.30 14.06
CA GLU A 44 16.46 -21.29 13.82
C GLU A 44 15.67 -21.45 15.13
N ALA A 45 16.09 -22.38 16.00
CA ALA A 45 15.45 -22.56 17.30
C ALA A 45 15.57 -21.31 18.18
N LEU A 46 16.73 -20.64 18.19
CA LEU A 46 16.94 -19.39 18.91
C LEU A 46 16.09 -18.26 18.33
N GLY A 47 16.01 -18.13 17.00
CA GLY A 47 15.16 -17.15 16.34
C GLY A 47 13.69 -17.33 16.70
N HIS A 48 13.19 -18.57 16.69
CA HIS A 48 11.82 -18.88 17.12
C HIS A 48 11.57 -18.57 18.60
N GLU A 49 12.55 -18.79 19.46
CA GLU A 49 12.44 -18.45 20.88
C GLU A 49 12.40 -16.93 21.09
N LEU A 50 13.25 -16.19 20.39
CA LEU A 50 13.31 -14.72 20.44
C LEU A 50 12.04 -14.06 19.88
N ASP A 51 11.40 -14.66 18.87
CA ASP A 51 10.15 -14.14 18.31
C ASP A 51 9.01 -14.14 19.36
N ARG A 52 9.06 -15.04 20.36
CA ARG A 52 8.12 -15.03 21.51
C ARG A 52 8.34 -13.86 22.46
N TYR A 53 9.55 -13.30 22.48
CA TYR A 53 9.92 -12.13 23.28
C TYR A 53 9.84 -10.83 22.47
N ARG A 54 9.47 -10.90 21.19
CA ARG A 54 9.24 -9.73 20.36
C ARG A 54 8.00 -9.03 20.89
N LEU A 55 8.23 -8.07 21.78
CA LEU A 55 7.23 -7.14 22.25
C LEU A 55 6.64 -6.44 21.02
N LYS A 56 5.33 -6.61 20.82
CA LYS A 56 4.59 -5.82 19.85
C LYS A 56 4.82 -4.36 20.19
N ASP A 57 5.20 -3.55 19.21
CA ASP A 57 5.48 -2.14 19.44
C ASP A 57 4.19 -1.48 19.97
N PRO A 58 4.18 -0.83 21.15
CA PRO A 58 2.97 -0.24 21.71
C PRO A 58 2.31 0.77 20.77
N ALA A 59 3.07 1.35 19.84
CA ALA A 59 2.53 2.20 18.78
C ALA A 59 1.53 1.44 17.87
N ASP A 60 1.83 0.19 17.51
CA ASP A 60 1.01 -0.60 16.59
C ASP A 60 -0.32 -1.01 17.23
N GLU A 61 -0.35 -1.29 18.53
CA GLU A 61 -1.58 -1.63 19.24
C GLU A 61 -2.54 -0.44 19.34
N VAL A 62 -2.02 0.76 19.61
CA VAL A 62 -2.81 1.99 19.66
C VAL A 62 -3.34 2.36 18.28
N LEU A 63 -2.51 2.24 17.24
CA LEU A 63 -2.90 2.47 15.85
C LEU A 63 -3.95 1.47 15.39
N GLU A 64 -3.78 0.17 15.68
CA GLU A 64 -4.80 -0.84 15.38
C GLU A 64 -6.09 -0.60 16.17
N ALA A 65 -6.01 -0.21 17.45
CA ALA A 65 -7.19 0.10 18.27
C ALA A 65 -7.97 1.31 17.72
N LEU A 66 -7.26 2.37 17.29
CA LEU A 66 -7.85 3.52 16.60
C LEU A 66 -8.45 3.13 15.24
N ALA A 67 -7.76 2.31 14.45
CA ALA A 67 -8.25 1.81 13.16
C ALA A 67 -9.47 0.88 13.30
N ARG A 68 -9.55 0.14 14.41
CA ARG A 68 -10.72 -0.69 14.79
C ARG A 68 -11.87 0.13 15.38
N SER A 69 -11.65 1.38 15.76
CA SER A 69 -12.73 2.24 16.24
C SER A 69 -13.77 2.49 15.15
N VAL A 70 -15.04 2.32 15.49
CA VAL A 70 -16.20 2.59 14.61
C VAL A 70 -16.16 4.03 14.09
N ILE A 71 -15.55 4.95 14.85
CA ILE A 71 -15.37 6.36 14.50
C ILE A 71 -14.44 6.52 13.28
N ALA A 72 -13.33 5.77 13.21
CA ALA A 72 -12.40 5.86 12.07
C ALA A 72 -13.01 5.32 10.77
N ARG A 73 -13.70 4.18 10.82
CA ARG A 73 -14.31 3.56 9.62
C ARG A 73 -15.52 4.33 9.09
N THR A 74 -16.40 4.82 9.97
CA THR A 74 -17.65 5.48 9.57
C THR A 74 -17.44 6.97 9.32
N GLY A 75 -16.58 7.62 10.10
CA GLY A 75 -16.28 9.05 9.97
C GLY A 75 -15.57 9.40 8.67
N LEU A 76 -14.66 8.55 8.21
CA LEU A 76 -13.95 8.79 6.94
C LEU A 76 -14.89 8.70 5.73
N HIS A 77 -15.78 7.71 5.70
CA HIS A 77 -16.72 7.56 4.58
C HIS A 77 -17.72 8.72 4.53
N LEU A 78 -18.25 9.12 5.69
CA LEU A 78 -19.15 10.26 5.80
C LEU A 78 -18.45 11.58 5.43
N GLY A 79 -17.20 11.75 5.89
CA GLY A 79 -16.36 12.90 5.52
C GLY A 79 -16.12 12.99 4.02
N TRP A 80 -15.76 11.89 3.37
CA TRP A 80 -15.61 11.83 1.91
C TRP A 80 -16.92 12.09 1.16
N PHE A 81 -18.04 11.61 1.69
CA PHE A 81 -19.36 11.86 1.09
C PHE A 81 -19.74 13.35 1.17
N LEU A 82 -19.60 13.98 2.34
CA LEU A 82 -19.87 15.41 2.53
C LEU A 82 -18.91 16.28 1.72
N ALA A 83 -17.61 15.99 1.76
CA ALA A 83 -16.61 16.74 1.02
C ALA A 83 -16.81 16.61 -0.50
N GLY A 84 -17.02 15.39 -1.00
CA GLY A 84 -17.27 15.14 -2.42
C GLY A 84 -18.59 15.74 -2.90
N GLY A 85 -19.67 15.57 -2.13
CA GLY A 85 -20.97 16.17 -2.43
C GLY A 85 -20.94 17.69 -2.43
N GLY A 86 -20.31 18.30 -1.42
CA GLY A 86 -20.12 19.75 -1.33
C GLY A 86 -19.28 20.31 -2.48
N ALA A 87 -18.16 19.64 -2.82
CA ALA A 87 -17.34 20.02 -3.96
C ALA A 87 -18.12 19.97 -5.28
N LEU A 88 -18.94 18.93 -5.47
CA LEU A 88 -19.78 18.78 -6.67
C LEU A 88 -20.84 19.89 -6.77
N LEU A 89 -21.48 20.24 -5.65
CA LEU A 89 -22.45 21.33 -5.61
C LEU A 89 -21.81 22.70 -5.90
N LEU A 90 -20.65 22.98 -5.30
CA LEU A 90 -19.90 24.21 -5.58
C LEU A 90 -19.47 24.29 -7.05
N PHE A 91 -19.02 23.17 -7.61
CA PHE A 91 -18.66 23.09 -9.03
C PHE A 91 -19.88 23.38 -9.92
N ALA A 92 -21.03 22.74 -9.65
CA ALA A 92 -22.25 22.99 -10.41
C ALA A 92 -22.74 24.44 -10.29
N ALA A 93 -22.66 25.03 -9.09
CA ALA A 93 -22.99 26.43 -8.88
C ALA A 93 -22.05 27.36 -9.66
N ALA A 94 -20.74 27.07 -9.68
CA ALA A 94 -19.76 27.83 -10.46
C ALA A 94 -20.03 27.76 -11.97
N VAL A 95 -20.38 26.58 -12.48
CA VAL A 95 -20.78 26.40 -13.88
C VAL A 95 -22.00 27.28 -14.21
N VAL A 96 -23.04 27.22 -13.38
CA VAL A 96 -24.26 28.02 -13.59
C VAL A 96 -23.96 29.52 -13.50
N ALA A 97 -23.16 29.95 -12.51
CA ALA A 97 -22.79 31.35 -12.33
C ALA A 97 -22.07 31.90 -13.57
N VAL A 98 -21.05 31.17 -14.08
CA VAL A 98 -20.29 31.60 -15.26
C VAL A 98 -21.14 31.61 -16.53
N LEU A 99 -22.03 30.64 -16.71
CA LEU A 99 -22.86 30.55 -17.92
C LEU A 99 -23.97 31.60 -17.94
N ARG A 100 -24.50 31.97 -16.77
CA ARG A 100 -25.61 32.92 -16.64
C ARG A 100 -25.20 34.36 -16.44
N ASP A 101 -23.94 34.64 -16.12
CA ASP A 101 -23.46 36.01 -15.94
C ASP A 101 -23.42 36.77 -17.28
N PRO A 102 -24.28 37.79 -17.49
CA PRO A 102 -24.29 38.57 -18.72
C PRO A 102 -23.13 39.58 -18.78
N ALA A 103 -22.43 39.85 -17.68
CA ALA A 103 -21.29 40.75 -17.64
C ALA A 103 -20.02 40.13 -18.23
N LEU A 104 -19.96 38.80 -18.37
CA LEU A 104 -18.80 38.11 -18.89
C LEU A 104 -18.74 38.14 -20.42
N PRO A 105 -17.59 38.54 -21.02
CA PRO A 105 -17.37 38.43 -22.46
C PRO A 105 -17.58 37.00 -22.96
N LEU A 106 -18.15 36.87 -24.17
CA LEU A 106 -18.50 35.56 -24.75
C LEU A 106 -17.29 34.61 -24.80
N VAL A 107 -16.10 35.14 -25.11
CA VAL A 107 -14.85 34.38 -25.15
C VAL A 107 -14.51 33.77 -23.79
N PHE A 108 -14.67 34.53 -22.71
CA PHE A 108 -14.36 34.08 -21.35
C PHE A 108 -15.35 32.99 -20.89
N ARG A 109 -16.64 33.18 -21.18
CA ARG A 109 -17.67 32.19 -20.89
C ARG A 109 -17.47 30.89 -21.69
N GLY A 110 -17.05 31.01 -22.95
CA GLY A 110 -16.73 29.88 -23.81
C GLY A 110 -15.49 29.10 -23.33
N SER A 111 -14.40 29.80 -23.01
CA SER A 111 -13.17 29.17 -22.51
C SER A 111 -13.37 28.54 -21.13
N ALA A 112 -14.08 29.21 -20.22
CA ALA A 112 -14.44 28.66 -18.92
C ALA A 112 -15.35 27.44 -19.05
N GLY A 113 -16.38 27.50 -19.91
CA GLY A 113 -17.24 26.37 -20.21
C GLY A 113 -16.47 25.17 -20.77
N GLY A 114 -15.57 25.41 -21.72
CA GLY A 114 -14.70 24.38 -22.29
C GLY A 114 -13.78 23.73 -21.25
N LEU A 115 -13.19 24.54 -20.36
CA LEU A 115 -12.34 24.05 -19.27
C LEU A 115 -13.13 23.18 -18.27
N LEU A 116 -14.33 23.62 -17.88
CA LEU A 116 -15.21 22.87 -16.98
C LEU A 116 -15.66 21.53 -17.60
N LEU A 117 -16.01 21.53 -18.88
CA LEU A 117 -16.35 20.32 -19.64
C LEU A 117 -15.16 19.37 -19.74
N GLY A 118 -13.98 19.89 -20.06
CA GLY A 118 -12.74 19.11 -20.14
C GLY A 118 -12.38 18.45 -18.80
N LEU A 119 -12.42 19.22 -17.71
CA LEU A 119 -12.22 18.70 -16.35
C LEU A 119 -13.24 17.62 -15.99
N SER A 120 -14.52 17.84 -16.31
CA SER A 120 -15.58 16.86 -16.06
C SER A 120 -15.34 15.55 -16.82
N LEU A 121 -14.91 15.64 -18.08
CA LEU A 121 -14.60 14.47 -18.90
C LEU A 121 -13.38 13.71 -18.37
N LEU A 122 -12.28 14.41 -18.06
CA LEU A 122 -11.08 13.79 -17.48
C LEU A 122 -11.41 13.10 -16.15
N PHE A 123 -12.19 13.78 -15.29
CA PHE A 123 -12.63 13.22 -14.03
C PHE A 123 -13.48 11.96 -14.24
N ALA A 124 -14.44 11.98 -15.18
CA ALA A 124 -15.26 10.82 -15.51
C ALA A 124 -14.43 9.63 -16.02
N VAL A 125 -13.43 9.87 -16.86
CA VAL A 125 -12.50 8.83 -17.34
C VAL A 125 -11.75 8.20 -16.16
N LYS A 126 -11.18 9.01 -15.26
CA LYS A 126 -10.43 8.51 -14.10
C LYS A 126 -11.32 7.81 -13.09
N VAL A 127 -12.54 8.30 -12.85
CA VAL A 127 -13.52 7.62 -12.00
C VAL A 127 -13.92 6.27 -12.60
N ARG A 128 -14.17 6.22 -13.91
CA ARG A 128 -14.49 4.97 -14.61
C ARG A 128 -13.34 3.96 -14.53
N GLU A 129 -12.11 4.39 -14.82
CA GLU A 129 -10.91 3.57 -14.70
C GLU A 129 -10.79 2.99 -13.29
N ARG A 130 -10.93 3.85 -12.26
CA ARG A 130 -10.85 3.42 -10.87
C ARG A 130 -11.99 2.47 -10.45
N TRP A 131 -13.18 2.62 -11.01
CA TRP A 131 -14.29 1.70 -10.74
C TRP A 131 -14.01 0.33 -11.37
N LEU A 132 -13.57 0.29 -12.63
CA LEU A 132 -13.25 -0.97 -13.32
C LEU A 132 -12.08 -1.72 -12.66
N GLU A 133 -11.04 -1.00 -12.21
CA GLU A 133 -9.92 -1.56 -11.45
C GLU A 133 -10.38 -2.17 -10.12
N ARG A 134 -11.24 -1.47 -9.36
CA ARG A 134 -11.74 -1.97 -8.06
C ARG A 134 -12.49 -3.29 -8.17
N GLN A 135 -13.05 -3.62 -9.34
CA GLN A 135 -13.73 -4.90 -9.56
C GLN A 135 -12.75 -6.06 -9.81
N HIS A 136 -11.52 -5.79 -10.25
CA HIS A 136 -10.56 -6.81 -10.69
C HIS A 136 -9.27 -6.84 -9.87
N ASP A 137 -9.15 -6.05 -8.80
CA ASP A 137 -7.96 -6.02 -7.95
C ASP A 137 -7.88 -7.27 -7.05
N PRO A 138 -6.99 -8.25 -7.34
CA PRO A 138 -6.85 -9.47 -6.56
C PRO A 138 -6.07 -9.28 -5.25
N TYR A 139 -5.43 -8.11 -5.05
CA TYR A 139 -4.61 -7.83 -3.89
C TYR A 139 -5.36 -7.11 -2.77
N ARG A 140 -6.67 -6.89 -2.93
CA ARG A 140 -7.52 -6.16 -1.97
C ARG A 140 -7.60 -6.80 -0.57
N TYR A 141 -7.15 -8.05 -0.42
CA TYR A 141 -7.23 -8.81 0.84
C TYR A 141 -5.88 -9.35 1.36
N VAL A 142 -4.75 -8.91 0.80
CA VAL A 142 -3.44 -9.36 1.29
C VAL A 142 -2.97 -8.46 2.44
N THR A 143 -3.27 -8.89 3.67
CA THR A 143 -2.68 -8.33 4.90
C THR A 143 -1.30 -8.97 5.09
N ARG A 144 -0.23 -8.16 5.18
CA ARG A 144 1.10 -8.63 5.61
C ARG A 144 1.14 -8.81 7.12
#